data_AF-A0A2D6A139-F1
#
_entry.id   AF-A0A2D6A139-F1
#
_cell.length_a   1.000
_cell.length_b   1.000
_cell.length_c   1.000
_cell.angle_alpha   90.00
_cell.angle_beta   90.00
_cell.angle_gamma   90.00
#
_symmetry.space_group_name_H-M   'P 1'
#
loop_
_entity.id
_entity.type
_entity.pdbx_description
1 polymer ?
#
loop_
_entity_poly.entity_id
_entity_poly.type
_entity_poly.pdbx_seq_one_letter_code
_entity_poly.pdbx_strand_id
1 'polypeptide(L)'
;MIVYGVVIGLLLIYFLRGFKQKQPMKLRMSADKQLPEADAVTGSDFDVKDLSVHFNYNGHSWEAYEALGLPAGSNWESVERAFKKAKATMDAESKPFIEAAYQAIKKHSN
;
A
#
# COMPACT_ATOMS: atom_id res chain seq x y z
N MET A 1 -38.90 6.65 33.78
CA MET A 1 -38.92 6.60 32.30
C MET A 1 -38.39 7.89 31.67
N ILE A 2 -38.91 9.08 32.05
CA ILE A 2 -38.51 10.38 31.44
C ILE A 2 -37.03 10.73 31.66
N VAL A 3 -36.49 10.49 32.86
CA VAL A 3 -35.09 10.82 33.20
C VAL A 3 -34.09 10.08 32.31
N TYR A 4 -34.34 8.80 32.01
CA TYR A 4 -33.48 8.01 31.11
C TYR A 4 -33.51 8.54 29.67
N GLY A 5 -34.68 9.00 29.20
CA GLY A 5 -34.81 9.62 27.88
C GLY A 5 -33.95 10.88 27.74
N VAL A 6 -33.88 11.71 28.78
CA VAL A 6 -33.04 12.92 28.79
C VAL A 6 -31.56 12.56 28.78
N VAL A 7 -31.13 11.57 29.58
CA VAL A 7 -29.73 11.14 29.64
C VAL A 7 -29.26 10.53 28.32
N ILE A 8 -30.09 9.67 27.70
CA ILE A 8 -29.79 9.06 26.41
C ILE A 8 -29.76 10.13 25.30
N GLY A 9 -30.68 11.10 25.35
CA GLY A 9 -30.69 12.23 24.43
C GLY A 9 -29.41 13.07 24.52
N LEU A 10 -28.95 13.37 25.74
CA LEU A 10 -27.70 14.12 25.95
C LEU A 10 -26.47 13.34 25.48
N LEU A 11 -26.42 12.02 25.69
CA LEU A 11 -25.33 11.17 25.20
C LEU A 11 -25.29 11.10 23.67
N LEU A 12 -26.45 11.00 23.01
CA LEU A 12 -26.53 11.01 21.54
C LEU A 12 -26.07 12.36 20.96
N ILE A 13 -26.50 13.47 21.57
CA ILE A 13 -26.08 14.81 21.14
C ILE A 13 -24.57 14.99 21.36
N TYR A 14 -24.03 14.49 22.48
CA TYR A 14 -22.60 14.52 22.76
C TYR A 14 -21.80 13.72 21.73
N PHE A 15 -22.26 12.51 21.41
CA PHE A 15 -21.58 11.61 20.46
C PHE A 15 -21.60 12.15 19.03
N LEU A 16 -22.72 12.74 18.59
CA LEU A 16 -22.84 13.36 17.27
C LEU A 16 -21.98 14.64 17.12
N ARG A 17 -21.67 15.33 18.23
CA ARG A 17 -20.81 16.53 18.20
C ARG A 17 -19.32 16.23 18.06
N GLY A 18 -18.89 15.00 18.32
CA GLY A 18 -17.48 14.57 18.30
C GLY A 18 -16.90 14.32 16.91
N PHE A 19 -17.73 14.15 15.88
CA PHE A 19 -17.28 13.84 14.53
C PHE A 19 -17.00 15.10 13.71
N LYS A 20 -15.99 15.89 14.12
CA LYS A 20 -15.40 16.88 13.21
C LYS A 20 -14.47 16.17 12.24
N GLN A 21 -14.88 16.10 10.97
CA GLN A 21 -14.06 15.57 9.88
C GLN A 21 -12.73 16.33 9.83
N LYS A 22 -11.62 15.62 10.08
CA LYS A 22 -10.27 16.15 9.85
C LYS A 22 -10.13 16.38 8.36
N GLN A 23 -10.03 17.65 7.95
CA GLN A 23 -9.81 17.96 6.54
C GLN A 23 -8.49 17.33 6.08
N PRO A 24 -8.46 16.70 4.89
CA PRO A 24 -7.23 16.13 4.36
C PRO A 24 -6.20 17.27 4.22
N MET A 25 -5.03 17.10 4.83
CA MET A 25 -3.93 18.03 4.62
C MET A 25 -3.62 18.08 3.12
N LYS A 26 -3.69 19.27 2.53
CA LYS A 26 -3.29 19.47 1.14
C LYS A 26 -1.81 19.10 1.02
N LEU A 27 -1.54 18.01 0.30
CA LEU A 27 -0.20 17.58 -0.04
C LEU A 27 0.45 18.67 -0.89
N ARG A 28 1.35 19.46 -0.30
CA ARG A 28 2.18 20.42 -1.02
C ARG A 28 3.27 19.63 -1.73
N MET A 29 2.99 19.17 -2.94
CA MET A 29 4.04 18.68 -3.84
C MET A 29 4.85 19.90 -4.27
N SER A 30 6.04 20.06 -3.70
CA SER A 30 7.06 20.92 -4.27
C SER A 30 7.48 20.30 -5.59
N ALA A 31 6.84 20.77 -6.67
CA ALA A 31 7.44 20.67 -7.98
C ALA A 31 8.78 21.41 -7.93
N ASP A 32 9.76 20.81 -8.59
CA ASP A 32 11.02 21.43 -9.00
C ASP A 32 12.22 21.27 -8.05
N LYS A 33 12.98 20.20 -8.33
CA LYS A 33 14.44 20.29 -8.40
C LYS A 33 14.88 19.70 -9.73
N GLN A 34 14.84 20.52 -10.76
CA GLN A 34 15.57 20.30 -12.01
C GLN A 34 17.06 20.12 -11.68
N LEU A 35 17.55 18.88 -11.79
CA LEU A 35 18.98 18.55 -11.70
C LEU A 35 19.64 18.87 -13.06
N PRO A 36 20.89 19.35 -13.06
CA PRO A 36 21.53 19.90 -14.25
C PRO A 36 21.83 18.82 -15.30
N GLU A 37 21.53 19.21 -16.54
CA GLU A 37 21.83 18.56 -17.81
C GLU A 37 23.32 18.27 -17.94
N ALA A 38 23.69 17.00 -18.01
CA ALA A 38 25.03 16.55 -18.37
C ALA A 38 24.93 15.42 -19.40
N ASP A 39 25.20 15.82 -20.64
CA ASP A 39 25.81 15.08 -21.75
C ASP A 39 25.09 13.85 -22.35
N ALA A 40 24.86 13.98 -23.66
CA ALA A 40 24.28 12.99 -24.53
C ALA A 40 25.09 11.68 -24.61
N VAL A 41 24.49 10.57 -24.18
CA VAL A 41 24.85 9.22 -24.61
C VAL A 41 23.64 8.60 -25.31
N THR A 42 23.88 8.21 -26.56
CA THR A 42 22.95 7.59 -27.48
C THR A 42 22.53 6.21 -26.99
N GLY A 43 21.29 6.09 -26.56
CA GLY A 43 20.58 4.84 -26.32
C GLY A 43 19.21 5.23 -25.81
N SER A 44 18.14 4.71 -26.41
CA SER A 44 16.80 4.85 -25.84
C SER A 44 16.74 4.01 -24.57
N ASP A 45 17.38 4.48 -23.51
CA ASP A 45 17.15 4.03 -22.15
C ASP A 45 15.72 4.40 -21.83
N PHE A 46 14.85 3.42 -21.96
CA PHE A 46 13.57 3.48 -21.27
C PHE A 46 13.92 3.82 -19.82
N ASP A 47 13.47 4.98 -19.35
CA ASP A 47 13.42 5.31 -17.93
C ASP A 47 12.60 4.20 -17.27
N VAL A 48 13.26 3.12 -16.85
CA VAL A 48 12.64 2.01 -16.15
C VAL A 48 12.26 2.58 -14.80
N LYS A 49 11.07 3.18 -14.77
CA LYS A 49 10.43 3.60 -13.53
C LYS A 49 10.25 2.34 -12.70
N ASP A 50 11.11 2.22 -11.69
CA ASP A 50 10.99 1.19 -10.67
C ASP A 50 9.71 1.48 -9.87
N LEU A 51 8.60 0.85 -10.28
CA LEU A 51 7.29 1.07 -9.68
C LEU A 51 7.14 0.16 -8.47
N SER A 52 7.26 0.74 -7.28
CA SER A 52 6.92 0.05 -6.03
C SER A 52 5.41 -0.18 -5.96
N VAL A 53 4.98 -1.45 -5.99
CA VAL A 53 3.56 -1.79 -5.86
C VAL A 53 3.19 -1.95 -4.39
N HIS A 54 2.31 -1.07 -3.92
CA HIS A 54 1.73 -1.11 -2.59
C HIS A 54 0.26 -1.51 -2.64
N PHE A 55 -0.18 -2.22 -1.61
CA PHE A 55 -1.57 -2.66 -1.46
C PHE A 55 -1.99 -2.58 0.01
N ASN A 56 -3.28 -2.37 0.22
CA ASN A 56 -3.83 -2.15 1.56
C ASN A 56 -4.72 -3.34 1.93
N TYR A 57 -4.38 -4.02 3.02
CA TYR A 57 -5.08 -5.20 3.49
C TYR A 57 -5.34 -5.08 4.99
N ASN A 58 -6.60 -5.24 5.41
CA ASN A 58 -7.04 -5.08 6.80
C ASN A 58 -6.62 -3.73 7.43
N GLY A 59 -6.57 -2.65 6.63
CA GLY A 59 -6.15 -1.32 7.08
C GLY A 59 -4.63 -1.12 7.18
N HIS A 60 -3.84 -2.11 6.81
CA HIS A 60 -2.38 -2.02 6.74
C HIS A 60 -1.90 -1.94 5.30
N SER A 61 -0.99 -0.99 5.02
CA SER A 61 -0.31 -0.87 3.73
C SER A 61 0.94 -1.74 3.71
N TRP A 62 1.09 -2.54 2.66
CA TRP A 62 2.20 -3.45 2.44
C TRP A 62 2.79 -3.25 1.06
N GLU A 63 4.10 -3.41 0.94
CA GLU A 63 4.78 -3.52 -0.36
C GLU A 63 4.75 -4.98 -0.86
N ALA A 64 4.64 -5.19 -2.17
CA ALA A 64 4.53 -6.53 -2.76
C ALA A 64 5.76 -7.44 -2.49
N TYR A 65 6.98 -6.90 -2.57
CA TYR A 65 8.19 -7.66 -2.25
C TYR A 65 8.29 -7.95 -0.75
N GLU A 66 7.98 -6.96 0.10
CA GLU A 66 7.96 -7.11 1.56
C GLU A 66 6.96 -8.17 2.02
N ALA A 67 5.78 -8.23 1.40
CA ALA A 67 4.77 -9.24 1.68
C ALA A 67 5.25 -10.68 1.39
N LEU A 68 6.19 -10.85 0.46
CA LEU A 68 6.87 -12.12 0.18
C LEU A 68 8.15 -12.32 1.00
N GLY A 69 8.54 -11.34 1.82
CA GLY A 69 9.78 -11.35 2.60
C GLY A 69 11.04 -11.19 1.75
N LEU A 70 10.93 -10.50 0.60
CA LEU A 70 12.02 -10.26 -0.33
C LEU A 70 12.39 -8.77 -0.37
N PRO A 71 13.65 -8.42 -0.66
CA PRO A 71 14.01 -7.05 -0.95
C PRO A 71 13.40 -6.60 -2.29
N ALA A 72 13.08 -5.31 -2.40
CA ALA A 72 12.63 -4.70 -3.65
C ALA A 72 13.64 -4.95 -4.79
N GLY A 73 13.13 -5.16 -6.01
CA GLY A 73 13.96 -5.48 -7.17
C GLY A 73 14.54 -6.90 -7.17
N SER A 74 14.10 -7.78 -6.28
CA SER A 74 14.48 -9.20 -6.32
C SER A 74 14.16 -9.85 -7.67
N ASN A 75 15.03 -10.74 -8.13
CA ASN A 75 14.83 -11.45 -9.40
C ASN A 75 13.55 -12.31 -9.37
N TRP A 76 12.99 -12.54 -10.56
CA TRP A 76 11.73 -13.28 -10.71
C TRP A 76 11.79 -14.71 -10.15
N GLU A 77 12.93 -15.39 -10.29
CA GLU A 77 13.12 -16.73 -9.74
C GLU A 77 13.02 -16.78 -8.20
N SER A 78 13.51 -15.74 -7.52
CA SER A 78 13.40 -15.61 -6.07
C SER A 78 11.96 -15.35 -5.65
N VAL A 79 11.24 -14.52 -6.40
CA VAL A 79 9.80 -14.25 -6.19
C VAL A 79 8.98 -15.53 -6.30
N GLU A 80 9.20 -16.34 -7.34
CA GLU A 80 8.50 -17.62 -7.48
C GLU A 80 8.82 -18.60 -6.34
N ARG A 81 10.09 -18.67 -5.91
CA ARG A 81 10.52 -19.55 -4.82
C ARG A 81 9.90 -19.12 -3.49
N ALA A 82 9.91 -17.82 -3.20
CA ALA A 82 9.30 -17.26 -2.00
C ALA A 82 7.79 -17.51 -2.00
N PHE A 83 7.10 -17.29 -3.13
CA PHE A 83 5.67 -17.57 -3.26
C PHE A 83 5.33 -19.04 -3.01
N LYS A 84 6.07 -19.98 -3.60
CA LYS A 84 5.86 -21.42 -3.37
C LYS A 84 6.05 -21.80 -1.90
N LYS A 85 7.07 -21.23 -1.24
CA LYS A 85 7.32 -21.45 0.19
C LYS A 85 6.19 -20.87 1.03
N ALA A 86 5.80 -19.61 0.81
CA ALA A 86 4.75 -18.94 1.56
C ALA A 86 3.40 -19.66 1.41
N LYS A 87 3.05 -20.13 0.20
CA LYS A 87 1.81 -20.87 -0.06
C LYS A 87 1.74 -22.20 0.71
N ALA A 88 2.88 -22.83 0.98
CA ALA A 88 2.97 -24.07 1.73
C ALA A 88 2.88 -23.85 3.25
N THR A 89 3.37 -22.72 3.75
CA THR A 89 3.45 -22.44 5.19
C THR A 89 2.29 -21.63 5.75
N MET A 90 1.56 -20.89 4.91
CA MET A 90 0.52 -19.96 5.37
C MET A 90 -0.87 -20.58 5.51
N ASP A 91 -1.62 -20.03 6.47
CA ASP A 91 -3.03 -20.32 6.71
C ASP A 91 -3.90 -19.98 5.50
N ALA A 92 -5.05 -20.65 5.39
CA ALA A 92 -5.95 -20.50 4.25
C ALA A 92 -6.44 -19.06 4.04
N GLU A 93 -6.60 -18.29 5.12
CA GLU A 93 -7.05 -16.90 5.10
C GLU A 93 -6.01 -15.94 4.51
N SER A 94 -4.72 -16.22 4.70
CA SER A 94 -3.60 -15.37 4.24
C SER A 94 -3.15 -15.68 2.81
N LYS A 95 -3.62 -16.79 2.22
CA LYS A 95 -3.28 -17.18 0.84
C LYS A 95 -3.66 -16.13 -0.21
N PRO A 96 -4.86 -15.52 -0.18
CA PRO A 96 -5.25 -14.49 -1.15
C PRO A 96 -4.35 -13.26 -1.09
N PHE A 97 -3.86 -12.90 0.10
CA PHE A 97 -2.94 -11.77 0.31
C PHE A 97 -1.60 -12.01 -0.38
N ILE A 98 -1.00 -13.18 -0.15
CA ILE A 98 0.27 -13.57 -0.80
C ILE A 98 0.10 -13.74 -2.33
N GLU A 99 -1.03 -14.28 -2.77
CA GLU A 99 -1.33 -14.40 -4.20
C GLU A 99 -1.50 -13.05 -4.88
N ALA A 100 -2.15 -12.09 -4.23
CA ALA A 100 -2.26 -10.73 -4.74
C ALA A 100 -0.89 -10.07 -4.88
N ALA A 101 0.01 -10.21 -3.89
CA ALA A 101 1.37 -9.69 -3.94
C ALA A 101 2.17 -10.29 -5.11
N TYR A 102 2.10 -11.61 -5.30
CA TYR A 102 2.77 -12.28 -6.41
C TYR A 102 2.23 -11.82 -7.78
N GLN A 103 0.91 -11.71 -7.92
CA GLN A 103 0.28 -11.26 -9.17
C GLN A 103 0.62 -9.80 -9.48
N ALA A 104 0.74 -8.94 -8.46
CA ALA A 104 1.17 -7.56 -8.61
C ALA A 104 2.58 -7.46 -9.19
N ILE A 105 3.54 -8.22 -8.64
CA ILE A 105 4.92 -8.26 -9.15
C ILE A 105 4.94 -8.81 -10.58
N LYS A 106 4.18 -9.89 -10.85
CA LYS A 106 4.10 -10.51 -12.17
C LYS A 106 3.63 -9.55 -13.26
N LYS A 107 2.61 -8.73 -12.97
CA LYS A 107 2.06 -7.75 -13.90
C LYS A 107 3.01 -6.58 -14.16
N HIS A 108 3.89 -6.27 -13.21
CA HIS A 108 4.87 -5.20 -13.36
C HIS A 108 6.14 -5.66 -14.10
N SER A 109 6.54 -6.92 -13.91
CA SER A 109 7.77 -7.47 -14.50
C SER A 109 7.66 -7.84 -15.99
N ASN A 110 6.49 -7.66 -16.62
CA ASN A 110 6.17 -8.15 -17.96
C ASN A 110 5.49 -7.04 -18.77
#